data_AF-A0A8T7DZS3-F1
#
_entry.id   AF-A0A8T7DZS3-F1
#
_cell.length_a   1.000
_cell.length_b   1.000
_cell.length_c   1.000
_cell.angle_alpha   90.00
_cell.angle_beta   90.00
_cell.angle_gamma   90.00
#
_symmetry.space_group_name_H-M   'P 1'
#
loop_
_entity.id
_entity.type
_entity.pdbx_description
1 polymer ?
#
loop_
_entity_poly.entity_id
_entity_poly.type
_entity_poly.pdbx_seq_one_letter_code
_entity_poly.pdbx_strand_id
1 'polypeptide(L)' 'AQVVNTAIAGKQRFDTMRSFFEGVGTGDKAGVWEDTPVERPEFRAQVQRQTARAQRKAGAEDPIGC' A
#
# COMPACT_ATOMS: atom_id res chain seq x y z
N ALA A 1 24.15 9.35 -29.37
CA ALA A 1 24.01 9.00 -27.93
C ALA A 1 23.71 10.21 -27.04
N GLN A 2 23.05 11.26 -27.54
CA GLN A 2 22.82 12.50 -26.78
C GLN A 2 21.79 12.31 -25.66
N VAL A 3 20.71 11.56 -25.94
CA VAL A 3 19.62 11.30 -24.99
C VAL A 3 20.09 10.51 -23.76
N VAL A 4 20.96 9.51 -23.96
CA VAL A 4 21.49 8.66 -22.87
C VAL A 4 22.38 9.48 -21.93
N ASN A 5 23.26 10.31 -22.48
CA ASN A 5 24.14 11.16 -21.68
C ASN A 5 23.36 12.24 -20.90
N THR A 6 22.31 12.81 -21.49
CA THR A 6 21.42 13.77 -20.79
C THR A 6 20.63 13.13 -19.66
N ALA A 7 20.14 11.90 -19.85
CA ALA A 7 19.43 11.15 -18.81
C ALA A 7 20.34 10.83 -17.62
N ILE A 8 21.59 10.43 -17.87
CA ILE A 8 22.59 10.16 -16.83
C ILE A 8 22.92 11.44 -16.04
N ALA A 9 23.08 12.58 -16.73
CA ALA A 9 23.33 13.87 -16.08
C ALA A 9 22.16 14.33 -15.18
N GLY A 10 20.92 13.96 -15.50
CA GLY A 10 19.74 14.26 -14.69
C GLY A 10 19.47 13.29 -13.54
N LYS A 11 20.11 12.10 -13.54
CA LYS A 11 19.83 11.01 -12.59
C LYS A 11 19.90 11.46 -11.13
N GLN A 12 20.92 12.23 -10.77
CA GLN A 12 21.12 12.71 -9.40
C GLN A 12 19.95 13.58 -8.91
N ARG A 13 19.38 14.41 -9.81
CA ARG A 13 18.20 15.24 -9.53
C ARG A 13 16.96 14.38 -9.28
N PHE A 14 16.77 13.32 -10.06
CA PHE A 14 15.66 12.39 -9.90
C PHE A 14 15.77 11.56 -8.62
N ASP A 15 16.97 11.15 -8.24
CA ASP A 15 17.19 10.40 -7.00
C ASP A 15 16.91 11.27 -5.76
N THR A 16 17.32 12.54 -5.77
CA THR A 16 16.94 13.50 -4.72
C THR A 16 15.42 13.68 -4.65
N MET A 17 14.75 13.83 -5.79
CA MET A 17 13.30 14.00 -5.84
C MET A 17 12.56 12.74 -5.35
N ARG A 18 13.05 11.55 -5.73
CA ARG A 18 12.51 10.28 -5.26
C ARG A 18 12.65 10.14 -3.75
N SER A 19 13.85 10.38 -3.21
CA SER A 19 14.13 10.26 -1.78
C SER A 19 13.30 11.24 -0.95
N PHE A 20 13.06 12.45 -1.43
CA PHE A 20 12.24 13.44 -0.74
C PHE A 20 10.77 13.02 -0.61
N PHE A 21 10.22 12.38 -1.64
CA PHE A 21 8.81 11.93 -1.66
C PHE A 21 8.63 10.45 -1.27
N GLU A 22 9.72 9.75 -0.96
CA GLU A 22 9.66 8.36 -0.53
C GLU A 22 8.83 8.25 0.77
N GLY A 23 7.86 7.35 0.78
CA GLY A 23 6.98 7.15 1.93
C GLY A 23 5.83 8.16 2.09
N VAL A 24 5.76 9.22 1.28
CA VAL A 24 4.61 10.15 1.29
C VAL A 24 3.35 9.41 0.85
N GLY A 25 2.25 9.58 1.59
CA GLY A 25 0.99 8.92 1.27
C GLY A 25 1.02 7.40 1.48
N THR A 26 1.95 6.89 2.29
CA THR A 26 1.98 5.48 2.69
C THR A 26 1.47 5.29 4.12
N GLY A 27 0.99 4.08 4.42
CA GLY A 27 0.48 3.70 5.74
C GLY A 27 -0.99 4.02 5.97
N ASP A 28 -1.50 3.58 7.12
CA ASP A 28 -2.96 3.54 7.41
C ASP A 28 -3.61 4.92 7.55
N LYS A 29 -2.80 5.96 7.73
CA LYS A 29 -3.25 7.36 7.87
C LYS A 29 -3.06 8.15 6.57
N ALA A 30 -2.56 7.52 5.51
CA ALA A 30 -2.46 8.16 4.21
C ALA A 30 -3.85 8.41 3.63
N GLY A 31 -4.07 9.61 3.09
CA GLY A 31 -5.35 10.00 2.48
C GLY A 31 -5.73 11.43 2.79
N VAL A 32 -6.87 11.84 2.25
CA VAL A 32 -7.54 13.10 2.58
C VAL A 32 -8.59 12.79 3.64
N TRP A 33 -8.54 13.48 4.77
CA TRP A 33 -9.43 13.24 5.91
C TRP A 33 -10.09 14.54 6.33
N GLU A 34 -11.38 14.47 6.67
CA GLU A 34 -12.12 15.60 7.24
C GLU A 34 -11.75 15.81 8.72
N ASP A 35 -11.51 14.72 9.46
CA ASP A 35 -11.10 14.71 10.87
C ASP A 35 -9.79 13.93 11.09
N THR A 36 -9.17 14.08 12.27
CA THR A 36 -7.91 13.38 12.61
C THR A 36 -8.12 11.85 12.64
N PRO A 37 -7.40 11.05 11.83
CA PRO A 37 -7.51 9.60 11.84
C PRO A 37 -7.07 9.02 13.19
N VAL A 38 -7.97 8.29 13.87
CA VAL A 38 -7.69 7.64 15.16
C VAL A 38 -7.50 6.14 14.98
N GLU A 39 -6.48 5.59 15.64
CA GLU A 39 -6.23 4.16 15.62
C GLU A 39 -7.30 3.40 16.41
N ARG A 40 -7.75 2.27 15.85
CA ARG A 40 -8.73 1.35 16.44
C ARG A 40 -8.16 -0.08 16.41
N PRO A 41 -7.28 -0.44 17.36
CA PRO A 41 -6.60 -1.74 17.35
C PRO A 41 -7.57 -2.92 17.49
N GLU A 42 -8.62 -2.77 18.30
CA GLU A 42 -9.68 -3.78 18.48
C GLU A 42 -10.36 -4.15 17.15
N PHE A 43 -10.63 -3.13 16.33
CA PHE A 43 -11.28 -3.32 15.04
C PHE A 43 -10.37 -4.06 14.06
N ARG A 44 -9.06 -3.76 14.05
CA ARG A 44 -8.09 -4.48 13.20
C ARG A 44 -8.05 -5.97 13.52
N ALA A 45 -7.98 -6.32 14.80
CA ALA A 45 -7.96 -7.72 15.23
C ALA A 45 -9.28 -8.44 14.89
N GLN A 46 -10.42 -7.78 15.08
CA GLN A 46 -11.72 -8.35 14.76
C GLN A 46 -11.90 -8.53 13.24
N VAL A 47 -11.52 -7.52 12.43
CA VAL A 47 -11.59 -7.59 10.97
C VAL A 47 -10.65 -8.68 10.45
N GLN A 48 -9.40 -8.75 10.91
CA GLN A 48 -8.45 -9.81 10.52
C GLN A 48 -9.00 -11.21 10.82
N ARG A 49 -9.64 -11.42 11.98
CA ARG A 49 -10.30 -12.69 12.32
C ARG A 49 -11.47 -13.00 11.37
N GLN A 50 -12.24 -11.98 10.99
CA GLN A 50 -13.35 -12.13 10.06
C GLN A 50 -12.86 -12.43 8.63
N THR A 51 -11.86 -11.70 8.11
CA THR A 51 -11.27 -11.98 6.79
C THR A 51 -10.59 -13.34 6.75
N ALA A 52 -9.85 -13.71 7.79
CA ALA A 52 -9.25 -15.05 7.87
C ALA A 52 -10.31 -16.16 7.89
N ARG A 53 -11.44 -15.94 8.59
CA ARG A 53 -12.56 -16.88 8.58
C ARG A 53 -13.28 -16.91 7.22
N ALA A 54 -13.46 -15.76 6.57
CA ALA A 54 -14.05 -15.66 5.25
C ALA A 54 -13.16 -16.34 4.19
N GLN A 55 -11.84 -16.15 4.24
CA GLN A 55 -10.88 -16.82 3.36
C GLN A 55 -10.84 -18.33 3.57
N ARG A 56 -10.93 -18.80 4.82
CA ARG A 56 -11.05 -20.23 5.12
C ARG A 56 -12.36 -20.83 4.60
N LYS A 57 -13.45 -20.06 4.62
CA LYS A 57 -14.72 -20.48 4.03
C LYS A 57 -14.64 -20.48 2.50
N ALA A 58 -14.09 -19.43 1.89
CA ALA A 58 -13.83 -19.31 0.44
C ALA A 58 -12.95 -20.44 -0.10
N GLY A 59 -11.89 -20.80 0.62
CA GLY A 59 -11.04 -21.95 0.27
C GLY A 59 -11.66 -23.31 0.60
N ALA A 60 -12.73 -23.35 1.40
CA ALA A 60 -13.47 -24.57 1.72
C ALA A 60 -14.74 -24.74 0.86
N GLU A 61 -15.21 -23.71 0.18
CA GLU A 61 -16.32 -23.74 -0.78
C GLU A 61 -15.85 -23.99 -2.23
N ASP A 62 -14.53 -24.15 -2.45
CA ASP A 62 -13.93 -24.58 -3.72
C ASP A 62 -13.41 -26.04 -3.73
N PRO A 63 -14.12 -26.99 -3.10
CA PRO A 63 -14.16 -28.35 -3.62
C PRO A 63 -15.62 -28.81 -3.76
N ILE A 64 -16.06 -28.89 -5.02
CA ILE A 64 -17.25 -29.55 -5.60
C ILE A 64 -18.24 -28.57 -6.26
N GLY A 65 -18.11 -28.41 -7.59
CA GLY A 65 -19.29 -28.30 -8.45
C GLY A 65 -19.35 -27.22 -9.54
N CYS A 66 -18.44 -27.24 -10.53
CA CYS A 66 -18.81 -27.52 -11.94
C CYS A 66 -17.60 -28.12 -12.68
#